data_AF-A0A1Z1MT87-F1
#
_entry.id   AF-A0A1Z1MT87-F1
#
_cell.length_a   1.000
_cell.length_b   1.000
_cell.length_c   1.000
_cell.angle_alpha   90.00
_cell.angle_beta   90.00
_cell.angle_gamma   90.00
#
_symmetry.space_group_name_H-M   'P 1'
#
loop_
_entity.id
_entity.type
_entity.pdbx_description
1 polymer ?
#
loop_
_entity_poly.entity_id
_entity_poly.type
_entity_poly.pdbx_seq_one_letter_code
_entity_poly.pdbx_strand_id
1 'polypeptide(L)'
;MDKAYFKILIVNQKIIDIYYFSGNYAQGYTYHYPICFRVQISQYDYIFMLLSKFSAIKKLSTQHKLYLGEEICKVKISLSLRQTYIQN
;
A
#
# COMPACT_ATOMS: atom_id res chain seq x y z
N MET A 1 -17.00 -3.55 -6.22
CA MET A 1 -15.74 -3.28 -5.52
C MET A 1 -14.63 -4.07 -6.20
N ASP A 2 -13.44 -3.48 -6.36
CA ASP A 2 -12.29 -4.23 -6.85
C ASP A 2 -12.02 -5.39 -5.89
N LYS A 3 -11.65 -6.56 -6.44
CA LYS A 3 -11.33 -7.74 -5.62
C LYS A 3 -9.94 -7.66 -4.99
N ALA A 4 -9.27 -6.51 -5.09
CA ALA A 4 -7.91 -6.32 -4.61
C ALA A 4 -7.90 -5.37 -3.43
N TYR A 5 -7.00 -5.59 -2.48
CA TYR A 5 -6.83 -4.71 -1.32
C TYR A 5 -5.36 -4.44 -1.04
N PHE A 6 -5.12 -3.35 -0.32
CA PHE A 6 -3.80 -2.97 0.15
C PHE A 6 -3.72 -3.12 1.67
N LYS A 7 -2.56 -3.53 2.17
CA LYS A 7 -2.23 -3.49 3.59
C LYS A 7 -0.99 -2.62 3.77
N ILE A 8 -1.06 -1.63 4.63
CA ILE A 8 0.07 -0.76 4.94
C ILE A 8 0.55 -1.07 6.36
N LEU A 9 1.86 -1.23 6.51
CA LEU A 9 2.47 -1.55 7.79
C LEU A 9 3.68 -0.65 8.03
N ILE A 10 3.81 -0.15 9.25
CA ILE A 10 4.94 0.68 9.67
C ILE A 10 5.88 -0.18 10.51
N VAL A 11 7.11 -0.38 10.05
CA VAL A 11 8.15 -1.11 10.78
C VAL A 11 9.09 -0.12 11.46
N ASN A 12 9.26 -0.26 12.78
CA ASN A 12 10.18 0.52 13.61
C ASN A 12 10.06 2.04 13.45
N GLN A 13 8.86 2.55 13.12
CA GLN A 13 8.60 3.97 12.84
C GLN A 13 9.54 4.59 11.79
N LYS A 14 10.14 3.77 10.90
CA LYS A 14 11.15 4.18 9.93
C LYS A 14 10.89 3.68 8.52
N ILE A 15 10.16 2.58 8.40
CA ILE A 15 9.92 1.88 7.14
C ILE A 15 8.41 1.73 6.95
N ILE A 16 7.96 1.98 5.73
CA ILE A 16 6.59 1.77 5.28
C ILE A 16 6.61 0.59 4.31
N ASP A 17 5.88 -0.46 4.67
CA ASP A 17 5.63 -1.62 3.82
C ASP A 17 4.20 -1.54 3.29
N ILE A 18 4.05 -1.58 1.96
CA ILE A 18 2.75 -1.57 1.28
C ILE A 18 2.61 -2.91 0.54
N TYR A 19 1.66 -3.71 0.99
CA TYR A 19 1.32 -5.00 0.42
C TYR A 19 0.10 -4.87 -0.48
N TYR A 20 0.19 -5.40 -1.70
CA TYR A 20 -0.93 -5.52 -2.62
C TYR A 20 -1.36 -6.98 -2.74
N PHE A 21 -2.65 -7.21 -2.54
CA PHE A 21 -3.29 -8.51 -2.71
C PHE A 21 -4.32 -8.40 -3.83
N SER A 22 -4.13 -9.14 -4.94
CA SER A 22 -5.13 -9.26 -6.00
C SER A 22 -6.14 -10.36 -5.67
N GLY A 23 -7.44 -10.12 -5.86
CA GLY A 23 -8.45 -11.19 -5.75
C GLY A 23 -8.63 -12.02 -7.02
N ASN A 24 -7.86 -11.72 -8.08
CA ASN A 24 -7.86 -12.46 -9.34
C ASN A 24 -6.78 -13.55 -9.40
N TYR A 25 -6.17 -13.93 -8.26
CA TYR A 25 -5.32 -15.12 -8.23
C TYR A 25 -6.22 -16.34 -8.45
N ALA A 26 -6.31 -16.72 -9.73
CA ALA A 26 -7.08 -17.84 -10.21
C ALA A 26 -6.74 -19.12 -9.42
N GLN A 27 -7.77 -19.93 -9.24
CA GLN A 27 -7.72 -21.32 -8.79
C GLN A 27 -6.50 -22.03 -9.42
N GLY A 28 -5.50 -22.43 -8.62
CA GLY A 28 -4.38 -23.26 -9.12
C GLY A 28 -2.99 -22.96 -8.56
N TYR A 29 -2.77 -21.83 -7.88
CA TYR A 29 -1.46 -21.53 -7.25
C TYR A 29 -1.45 -21.97 -5.78
N THR A 30 -0.48 -22.80 -5.39
CA THR A 30 -0.31 -23.32 -4.02
C THR A 30 0.16 -22.24 -3.03
N TYR A 31 0.79 -21.17 -3.52
CA TYR A 31 1.32 -20.08 -2.68
C TYR A 31 0.86 -18.71 -3.21
N HIS A 32 0.35 -17.88 -2.30
CA HIS A 32 -0.17 -16.55 -2.60
C HIS A 32 0.69 -15.48 -1.91
N TYR A 33 1.76 -15.05 -2.58
CA TYR A 33 2.60 -13.98 -2.07
C TYR A 33 2.10 -12.61 -2.54
N PRO A 34 1.81 -11.66 -1.62
CA PRO A 34 1.50 -10.30 -2.01
C PRO A 34 2.71 -9.62 -2.64
N ILE A 35 2.45 -8.64 -3.50
CA ILE A 35 3.50 -7.74 -3.96
C ILE A 35 3.77 -6.74 -2.85
N CYS A 36 5.03 -6.61 -2.43
CA CYS A 36 5.45 -5.72 -1.35
C CYS A 36 6.31 -4.58 -1.89
N PHE A 37 5.94 -3.35 -1.55
CA PHE A 37 6.78 -2.17 -1.72
C PHE A 37 7.28 -1.74 -0.35
N ARG A 38 8.60 -1.65 -0.20
CA ARG A 38 9.25 -1.20 1.03
C ARG A 38 9.94 0.12 0.78
N VAL A 39 9.61 1.15 1.57
CA VAL A 39 10.16 2.50 1.43
C VAL A 39 10.56 3.05 2.80
N GLN A 40 11.70 3.73 2.88
CA GLN A 40 12.06 4.47 4.09
C GLN A 40 11.24 5.76 4.18
N ILE A 41 10.85 6.17 5.39
CA ILE A 41 10.06 7.40 5.61
C ILE A 41 10.75 8.65 5.05
N SER A 42 12.09 8.70 5.11
CA SER A 42 12.89 9.77 4.51
C SER A 42 12.69 9.91 3.00
N GLN A 43 12.20 8.87 2.33
CA GLN A 43 11.94 8.78 0.90
C GLN A 43 10.45 8.60 0.61
N TYR A 44 9.56 9.10 1.48
CA TYR A 44 8.11 8.92 1.37
C TYR A 44 7.56 9.18 -0.04
N ASP A 45 8.05 10.20 -0.75
CA ASP A 45 7.57 10.54 -2.10
C ASP A 45 7.84 9.43 -3.15
N TYR A 46 8.80 8.54 -2.89
CA TYR A 46 9.09 7.39 -3.75
C TYR A 46 7.93 6.39 -3.79
N ILE A 47 7.06 6.40 -2.77
CA ILE A 47 5.85 5.56 -2.76
C ILE A 47 5.01 5.83 -4.00
N PHE A 48 4.71 7.10 -4.31
CA PHE A 48 3.89 7.46 -5.47
C PHE A 48 4.60 7.14 -6.79
N MET A 49 5.91 7.31 -6.86
CA MET A 49 6.70 6.90 -8.02
C MET A 49 6.60 5.38 -8.24
N LEU A 50 6.75 4.57 -7.18
CA LEU A 50 6.65 3.11 -7.28
C LEU A 50 5.23 2.68 -7.69
N LEU A 51 4.21 3.25 -7.06
CA LEU A 51 2.81 2.93 -7.36
C LEU A 51 2.42 3.32 -8.79
N SER A 52 2.92 4.44 -9.31
CA SER A 52 2.63 4.85 -10.70
C SER A 52 3.25 3.91 -11.76
N LYS A 53 4.37 3.27 -11.43
CA LYS A 53 5.02 2.25 -12.27
C LYS A 53 4.33 0.88 -12.16
N PHE A 54 3.59 0.62 -11.09
CA PHE A 54 2.96 -0.66 -10.84
C PHE A 54 1.69 -0.85 -11.71
N SER A 55 1.73 -1.80 -12.65
CA SER A 55 0.66 -2.01 -13.63
C SER A 55 -0.70 -2.36 -13.01
N ALA A 56 -0.73 -3.01 -11.83
CA ALA A 56 -1.99 -3.34 -11.17
C ALA A 56 -2.71 -2.11 -10.63
N ILE A 57 -1.98 -1.06 -10.21
CA ILE A 57 -2.57 0.22 -9.78
C ILE A 57 -3.42 0.80 -10.91
N LYS A 58 -2.95 0.70 -12.17
CA LYS A 58 -3.68 1.23 -13.33
C LYS A 58 -5.07 0.61 -13.48
N LYS A 59 -5.22 -0.67 -13.12
CA LYS A 59 -6.46 -1.45 -13.21
C LYS A 59 -7.46 -1.19 -12.08
N LEU A 60 -7.05 -0.53 -11.00
CA LEU A 60 -7.93 -0.20 -9.89
C LEU A 60 -8.91 0.91 -10.25
N SER A 61 -10.08 0.87 -9.62
CA SER A 61 -11.04 1.95 -9.69
C SER A 61 -10.47 3.24 -9.09
N THR A 62 -11.00 4.39 -9.51
CA THR A 62 -10.63 5.68 -8.94
C THR A 62 -10.86 5.71 -7.43
N GLN A 63 -11.95 5.08 -6.95
CA GLN A 63 -12.24 4.99 -5.53
C GLN A 63 -11.14 4.25 -4.74
N HIS A 64 -10.64 3.11 -5.24
CA HIS A 64 -9.55 2.40 -4.57
C HIS A 64 -8.22 3.17 -4.61
N LYS A 65 -7.94 3.87 -5.71
CA LYS A 65 -6.75 4.73 -5.81
C LYS A 65 -6.80 5.86 -4.79
N LEU A 66 -7.96 6.50 -4.63
CA LEU A 66 -8.17 7.57 -3.66
C LEU A 66 -8.05 7.07 -2.23
N TYR A 67 -8.69 5.94 -1.89
CA TYR A 67 -8.55 5.32 -0.57
C TYR A 67 -7.09 4.98 -0.24
N LEU A 68 -6.34 4.41 -1.20
CA LEU A 68 -4.91 4.16 -1.00
C LEU A 68 -4.12 5.44 -0.73
N GLY A 69 -4.43 6.52 -1.45
CA GLY A 69 -3.82 7.83 -1.21
C GLY A 69 -4.15 8.41 0.17
N GLU A 70 -5.40 8.25 0.62
CA GLU A 70 -5.84 8.63 1.96
C GLU A 70 -5.06 7.88 3.04
N GLU A 71 -4.95 6.56 2.94
CA GLU A 71 -4.22 5.74 3.90
C GLU A 71 -2.72 6.06 3.94
N ILE A 72 -2.09 6.26 2.78
CA ILE A 72 -0.70 6.70 2.69
C ILE A 72 -0.53 8.07 3.38
N CYS A 73 -1.47 9.00 3.19
CA CYS A 73 -1.44 10.30 3.86
C CYS A 73 -1.59 10.18 5.40
N LYS A 74 -2.51 9.33 5.87
CA LYS A 74 -2.66 9.03 7.30
C LYS A 74 -1.35 8.53 7.91
N VAL A 75 -0.66 7.62 7.23
CA VAL A 75 0.67 7.15 7.64
C VAL A 75 1.63 8.32 7.85
N LYS A 76 1.73 9.26 6.88
CA LYS A 76 2.59 10.44 7.00
C LYS A 76 2.23 11.30 8.21
N ILE A 77 0.94 11.55 8.43
CA ILE A 77 0.45 12.36 9.54
C ILE A 77 0.78 11.67 10.87
N SER A 78 0.43 10.38 11.01
CA SER A 78 0.71 9.60 12.22
C SER A 78 2.19 9.60 12.56
N LEU A 79 3.07 9.39 11.57
CA LEU A 79 4.52 9.42 11.77
C LEU A 79 5.03 10.80 12.18
N SER A 80 4.52 11.87 11.56
CA SER A 80 4.89 13.25 11.89
C SER A 80 4.48 13.61 13.32
N LEU A 81 3.36 13.07 13.79
CA LEU A 81 2.85 13.25 15.15
C LEU A 81 3.40 12.22 16.16
N ARG A 82 4.27 11.31 15.73
CA ARG A 82 4.80 10.19 16.54
C ARG A 82 3.69 9.29 17.12
N GLN A 83 2.59 9.15 16.39
CA GLN A 83 1.46 8.30 16.73
C GLN A 83 1.54 6.95 16.01
N THR A 84 0.92 5.94 16.62
CA THR A 84 0.73 4.63 15.98
C THR A 84 -0.30 4.75 14.86
N TYR A 85 0.09 4.37 13.64
CA TYR A 85 -0.84 4.25 12.52
C TYR A 85 -1.66 2.96 12.63
N ILE A 86 -2.96 3.06 12.37
CA ILE A 86 -3.90 1.94 12.27
C ILE A 86 -4.66 2.11 10.96
N GLN A 87 -4.67 1.05 10.15
CA GLN A 87 -5.46 0.99 8.93
C GLN A 87 -6.90 0.58 9.26
N ASN A 88 -7.89 1.30 8.73
CA ASN A 88 -9.32 1.00 8.86
C ASN A 88 -9.87 0.35 7.58
#